data_AF-A0A6H2EJL7-F1
#
_entry.id   AF-A0A6H2EJL7-F1
#
_cell.length_a   1.000
_cell.length_b   1.000
_cell.length_c   1.000
_cell.angle_alpha   90.00
_cell.angle_beta   90.00
_cell.angle_gamma   90.00
#
_symmetry.space_group_name_H-M   'P 1'
#
loop_
_entity.id
_entity.type
_entity.pdbx_description
1 polymer ?
#
loop_
_entity_poly.entity_id
_entity_poly.type
_entity_poly.pdbx_seq_one_letter_code
_entity_poly.pdbx_strand_id
1 'polypeptide(L)'
;MDIEQARALAQELMAFHGLTEWSFAFDRAKRRAGAAHFDRKQITLSRALTQASDADAVRDTILHEIAHVLVGPGHGHDRLWQETCVRIGGSGQVRLRNAPHIPGAWVGVCPAGHHVERFRRPNRPLSCALCHPRSFSPHHQFVWYRRKDAT
;
A
#
# COMPACT_ATOMS: atom_id res chain seq x y z
N MET A 1 14.26 -3.71 -0.24
CA MET A 1 15.36 -2.94 0.42
C MET A 1 15.25 -3.16 1.92
N ASP A 2 16.35 -3.11 2.67
CA ASP A 2 16.29 -3.19 4.13
C ASP A 2 15.57 -1.97 4.74
N ILE A 3 14.94 -2.14 5.91
CA ILE A 3 14.12 -1.11 6.54
C ILE A 3 14.95 0.09 7.02
N GLU A 4 16.16 -0.12 7.53
CA GLU A 4 16.98 0.98 8.00
C GLU A 4 17.55 1.78 6.83
N GLN A 5 17.89 1.10 5.72
CA GLN A 5 18.24 1.76 4.45
C GLN A 5 17.08 2.61 3.92
N ALA A 6 15.86 2.06 3.94
CA ALA A 6 14.67 2.77 3.51
C ALA A 6 14.38 4.01 4.37
N ARG A 7 14.58 3.91 5.69
CA ARG A 7 14.43 5.02 6.62
C ARG A 7 15.45 6.13 6.34
N ALA A 8 16.73 5.77 6.23
CA ALA A 8 17.80 6.71 5.96
C ALA A 8 17.54 7.46 4.64
N LEU A 9 17.20 6.73 3.58
CA LEU A 9 16.87 7.31 2.27
C LEU A 9 15.67 8.26 2.35
N ALA A 10 14.62 7.88 3.08
CA ALA A 10 13.44 8.73 3.23
C ALA A 10 13.77 10.04 3.95
N GLN A 11 14.53 9.96 5.04
CA GLN A 11 14.94 11.14 5.81
C GLN A 11 15.87 12.05 4.99
N GLU A 12 16.81 11.48 4.24
CA GLU A 12 17.71 12.23 3.34
C GLU A 12 16.91 12.98 2.27
N LEU A 13 16.01 12.29 1.56
CA LEU A 13 15.19 12.91 0.50
C LEU A 13 14.22 13.95 1.05
N MET A 14 13.61 13.69 2.20
CA MET A 14 12.75 14.67 2.88
C MET A 14 13.54 15.93 3.23
N ALA A 15 14.72 15.79 3.83
CA ALA A 15 15.59 16.94 4.15
C ALA A 15 16.02 17.69 2.88
N PHE A 16 16.45 16.97 1.84
CA PHE A 16 16.87 17.54 0.56
C PHE A 16 15.76 18.38 -0.09
N HIS A 17 14.51 17.95 0.02
CA HIS A 17 13.35 18.67 -0.52
C HIS A 17 12.72 19.69 0.46
N GLY A 18 13.36 19.98 1.59
CA GLY A 18 12.93 21.02 2.53
C GLY A 18 11.79 20.60 3.48
N LEU A 19 11.53 19.30 3.63
CA LEU A 19 10.50 18.76 4.52
C LEU A 19 11.05 18.55 5.96
N THR A 20 11.78 19.52 6.50
CA THR A 20 12.41 19.42 7.84
C THR A 20 11.39 19.34 8.98
N GLU A 21 10.21 19.92 8.78
CA GLU A 21 9.08 19.89 9.73
C GLU A 21 8.22 18.62 9.63
N TRP A 22 8.56 17.70 8.70
CA TRP A 22 7.83 16.45 8.51
C TRP A 22 8.57 15.27 9.13
N SER A 23 7.82 14.34 9.71
CA SER A 23 8.36 13.10 10.27
C SER A 23 8.22 11.92 9.31
N PHE A 24 9.06 10.90 9.49
CA PHE A 24 8.99 9.65 8.76
C PHE A 24 8.70 8.46 9.69
N ALA A 25 7.79 7.57 9.28
CA ALA A 25 7.53 6.33 10.00
C ALA A 25 7.18 5.16 9.05
N PHE A 26 7.18 3.94 9.60
CA PHE A 26 6.57 2.80 8.92
C PHE A 26 5.20 2.49 9.49
N ASP A 27 4.26 2.15 8.62
CA ASP A 27 2.93 1.68 9.00
C ASP A 27 2.77 0.16 8.72
N ARG A 28 1.56 -0.35 9.02
CA ARG A 28 1.17 -1.76 8.85
C ARG A 28 0.30 -1.98 7.60
N ALA A 29 0.24 -1.02 6.67
CA ALA A 29 -0.50 -1.19 5.42
C ALA A 29 0.09 -2.35 4.62
N LYS A 30 -0.74 -3.00 3.81
CA LYS A 30 -0.35 -4.16 2.98
C LYS A 30 -0.85 -4.05 1.53
N ARG A 31 -1.44 -2.91 1.19
CA ARG A 31 -2.00 -2.59 -0.14
C ARG A 31 -1.63 -1.20 -0.64
N ARG A 32 -1.22 -0.31 0.27
CA ARG A 32 -0.79 1.05 0.00
C ARG A 32 0.68 1.15 0.37
N ALA A 33 1.52 1.59 -0.56
CA ALA A 33 2.97 1.61 -0.38
C ALA A 33 3.44 2.81 0.47
N GLY A 34 2.89 3.99 0.22
CA GLY A 34 3.19 5.24 0.93
C GLY A 34 1.94 6.05 1.26
N ALA A 35 2.05 7.02 2.17
CA ALA A 35 1.07 8.09 2.35
C ALA A 35 1.71 9.33 2.99
N ALA A 36 1.30 10.50 2.53
CA ALA A 36 1.48 11.78 3.20
C ALA A 36 0.26 12.11 4.09
N HIS A 37 0.50 12.36 5.37
CA HIS A 37 -0.51 12.70 6.36
C HIS A 37 -0.31 14.16 6.82
N PHE A 38 -1.07 15.06 6.22
CA PHE A 38 -0.94 16.51 6.40
C PHE A 38 -1.33 16.99 7.80
N ASP A 39 -2.32 16.34 8.43
CA ASP A 39 -2.79 16.62 9.80
C ASP A 39 -1.67 16.57 10.84
N ARG A 40 -0.72 15.66 10.65
CA ARG A 40 0.39 15.39 11.57
C ARG A 40 1.78 15.59 10.96
N LYS A 41 1.85 16.18 9.75
CA LYS A 41 3.08 16.36 8.96
C LYS A 41 3.95 15.10 8.97
N GLN A 42 3.41 13.99 8.48
CA GLN A 42 4.11 12.70 8.49
C GLN A 42 4.02 11.98 7.16
N ILE A 43 5.14 11.46 6.66
CA ILE A 43 5.17 10.49 5.57
C ILE A 43 5.32 9.10 6.18
N THR A 44 4.50 8.16 5.72
CA THR A 44 4.59 6.75 6.14
C THR A 44 4.75 5.81 4.96
N LEU A 45 5.64 4.82 5.07
CA LEU A 45 5.69 3.68 4.16
C LEU A 45 5.14 2.41 4.79
N SER A 46 4.56 1.53 3.98
CA SER A 46 4.24 0.17 4.40
C SER A 46 5.52 -0.62 4.64
N ARG A 47 5.74 -1.05 5.89
CA ARG A 47 6.88 -1.93 6.22
C ARG A 47 6.91 -3.18 5.34
N ALA A 48 5.75 -3.81 5.15
CA ALA A 48 5.65 -5.07 4.41
C ALA A 48 5.97 -4.89 2.92
N LEU A 49 5.47 -3.82 2.29
CA LEU A 49 5.74 -3.55 0.88
C LEU A 49 7.18 -3.08 0.68
N THR A 50 7.72 -2.23 1.57
CA THR A 50 9.13 -1.80 1.50
C THR A 50 10.11 -2.97 1.53
N GLN A 51 9.87 -3.96 2.39
CA GLN A 51 10.71 -5.15 2.47
C GLN A 51 10.60 -6.03 1.22
N ALA A 52 9.42 -6.07 0.60
CA ALA A 52 9.15 -6.87 -0.59
C ALA A 52 9.49 -6.18 -1.92
N SER A 53 9.82 -4.89 -1.89
CA SER A 53 10.18 -4.07 -3.06
C SER A 53 11.69 -3.93 -3.22
N ASP A 54 12.15 -3.73 -4.45
CA ASP A 54 13.52 -3.30 -4.75
C ASP A 54 13.78 -1.84 -4.32
N ALA A 55 15.03 -1.41 -4.39
CA ALA A 55 15.44 -0.07 -3.93
C ALA A 55 14.79 1.05 -4.77
N ASP A 56 14.67 0.86 -6.08
CA ASP A 56 14.12 1.86 -7.00
C ASP A 56 12.63 2.07 -6.74
N ALA A 57 11.84 1.01 -6.55
CA ALA A 57 10.43 1.10 -6.22
C ALA A 57 10.18 1.78 -4.87
N VAL A 58 11.03 1.55 -3.88
CA VAL A 58 10.92 2.24 -2.58
C VAL A 58 11.31 3.70 -2.71
N ARG A 59 12.40 4.02 -3.42
CA ARG A 59 12.79 5.42 -3.72
C ARG A 59 11.66 6.16 -4.42
N ASP A 60 11.07 5.54 -5.44
CA ASP A 60 9.94 6.11 -6.18
C ASP A 60 8.72 6.34 -5.28
N THR A 61 8.43 5.42 -4.36
CA THR A 61 7.37 5.61 -3.35
C THR A 61 7.66 6.81 -2.44
N ILE A 62 8.91 6.99 -1.99
CA ILE A 62 9.29 8.12 -1.15
C ILE A 62 9.06 9.44 -1.91
N LEU A 63 9.58 9.52 -3.15
CA LEU A 63 9.42 10.71 -3.99
C LEU A 63 7.96 10.97 -4.34
N HIS A 64 7.15 9.93 -4.53
CA HIS A 64 5.70 10.04 -4.71
C HIS A 64 5.03 10.77 -3.54
N GLU A 65 5.35 10.38 -2.30
CA GLU A 65 4.77 11.02 -1.11
C GLU A 65 5.34 12.43 -0.88
N ILE A 66 6.63 12.65 -1.15
CA ILE A 66 7.23 14.01 -1.10
C ILE A 66 6.54 14.91 -2.13
N ALA A 67 6.27 14.42 -3.34
CA ALA A 67 5.55 15.20 -4.35
C ALA A 67 4.18 15.64 -3.86
N HIS A 68 3.40 14.75 -3.21
CA HIS A 68 2.12 15.13 -2.58
C HIS A 68 2.30 16.26 -1.58
N VAL A 69 3.31 16.18 -0.71
CA VAL A 69 3.60 17.23 0.27
C VAL A 69 3.91 18.56 -0.41
N LEU A 70 4.72 18.55 -1.47
CA LEU A 70 5.15 19.75 -2.18
C LEU A 70 4.01 20.45 -2.93
N VAL A 71 3.08 19.69 -3.51
CA VAL A 71 1.93 20.29 -4.22
C VAL A 71 0.79 20.66 -3.28
N GLY A 72 0.70 20.01 -2.11
CA GLY A 72 -0.30 20.28 -1.09
C GLY A 72 -1.56 19.40 -1.18
N PRO A 73 -2.39 19.39 -0.11
CA PRO A 73 -3.45 18.39 0.09
C PRO A 73 -4.64 18.50 -0.87
N GLY A 74 -4.78 19.61 -1.60
CA GLY A 74 -5.83 19.79 -2.62
C GLY A 74 -5.54 19.07 -3.93
N HIS A 75 -4.33 18.55 -4.10
CA HIS A 75 -3.89 17.87 -5.30
C HIS A 75 -3.91 16.35 -5.08
N GLY A 76 -4.61 15.65 -5.97
CA GLY A 76 -4.44 14.21 -6.13
C GLY A 76 -3.24 13.91 -7.05
N HIS A 77 -3.33 12.82 -7.80
CA HIS A 77 -2.36 12.52 -8.87
C HIS A 77 -2.64 13.33 -10.14
N ASP A 78 -2.83 14.64 -10.01
CA ASP A 78 -3.09 15.52 -11.14
C ASP A 78 -1.80 15.87 -11.90
N ARG A 79 -1.92 16.75 -12.90
CA ARG A 79 -0.80 17.18 -13.72
C ARG A 79 0.30 17.87 -12.91
N LEU A 80 -0.05 18.71 -11.94
CA LEU A 80 0.93 19.43 -11.13
C LEU A 80 1.70 18.46 -10.23
N TRP A 81 1.00 17.49 -9.63
CA TRP A 81 1.62 16.40 -8.88
C TRP A 81 2.58 15.59 -9.77
N GLN A 82 2.13 15.19 -10.95
CA GLN A 82 2.92 14.37 -11.86
C GLN A 82 4.20 15.09 -12.31
N GLU A 83 4.07 16.35 -12.74
CA GLU A 83 5.21 17.20 -13.13
C GLU A 83 6.17 17.40 -11.95
N THR A 84 5.65 17.62 -10.74
CA THR A 84 6.47 17.76 -9.54
C THR A 84 7.21 16.47 -9.20
N CYS A 85 6.53 15.32 -9.25
CA CYS A 85 7.11 14.01 -8.99
C CYS A 85 8.26 13.70 -9.96
N VAL A 86 8.06 13.96 -11.26
CA VAL A 86 9.12 13.79 -12.28
C VAL A 86 10.28 14.75 -12.02
N ARG A 87 9.99 16.02 -11.72
CA ARG A 87 11.02 17.05 -11.46
C ARG A 87 11.92 16.70 -10.27
N ILE A 88 11.40 16.03 -9.25
CA ILE A 88 12.20 15.57 -8.09
C ILE A 88 12.84 14.20 -8.28
N GLY A 89 12.78 13.64 -9.50
CA GLY A 89 13.43 12.39 -9.87
C GLY A 89 12.59 11.12 -9.64
N GLY A 90 11.29 11.28 -9.36
CA GLY A 90 10.33 10.18 -9.35
C GLY A 90 9.82 9.85 -10.76
N SER A 91 9.05 8.79 -10.89
CA SER A 91 8.54 8.28 -12.16
C SER A 91 7.29 8.99 -12.66
N GLY A 92 6.62 9.77 -11.79
CA GLY A 92 5.29 10.33 -12.05
C GLY A 92 4.18 9.28 -12.16
N GLN A 93 4.43 8.03 -11.75
CA GLN A 93 3.44 6.97 -11.80
C GLN A 93 2.62 6.89 -10.52
N VAL A 94 1.31 6.70 -10.70
CA VAL A 94 0.36 6.58 -9.59
C VAL A 94 0.49 5.25 -8.87
N ARG A 95 0.91 4.20 -9.58
CA ARG A 95 0.99 2.84 -9.07
C ARG A 95 2.42 2.33 -9.20
N LEU A 96 2.86 1.59 -8.20
CA LEU A 96 4.06 0.80 -8.28
C LEU A 96 3.97 -0.20 -9.43
N ARG A 97 4.96 -0.18 -10.32
CA ARG A 97 5.17 -1.27 -11.27
C ARG A 97 5.50 -2.54 -10.49
N ASN A 98 4.89 -3.65 -10.88
CA ASN A 98 5.09 -4.96 -10.25
C ASN A 98 4.93 -4.94 -8.73
N ALA A 99 3.91 -4.21 -8.23
CA ALA A 99 3.66 -4.09 -6.80
C ALA A 99 3.60 -5.47 -6.12
N PRO A 100 4.41 -5.71 -5.07
CA PRO A 100 4.47 -7.02 -4.44
C PRO A 100 3.12 -7.37 -3.81
N HIS A 101 2.70 -8.61 -3.98
CA HIS A 101 1.51 -9.14 -3.30
C HIS A 101 1.87 -9.56 -1.88
N ILE A 102 1.26 -8.91 -0.88
CA ILE A 102 1.37 -9.33 0.51
C ILE A 102 0.19 -10.27 0.82
N PRO A 103 0.44 -11.57 1.05
CA PRO A 103 -0.64 -12.53 1.22
C PRO A 103 -1.48 -12.26 2.46
N GLY A 104 -2.79 -12.47 2.32
CA GLY A 104 -3.72 -12.47 3.43
C GLY A 104 -3.49 -13.66 4.37
N ALA A 105 -3.57 -13.41 5.68
CA ALA A 105 -3.47 -14.46 6.69
C ALA A 105 -4.68 -15.41 6.70
N TRP A 106 -5.81 -14.98 6.14
CA TRP A 106 -7.05 -15.74 6.04
C TRP A 106 -7.40 -15.98 4.59
N VAL A 107 -7.74 -17.22 4.27
CA VAL A 107 -8.18 -17.63 2.94
C VAL A 107 -9.62 -18.13 3.05
N GLY A 108 -10.48 -17.58 2.20
CA GLY A 108 -11.87 -18.01 2.06
C GLY A 108 -12.03 -18.79 0.77
N VAL A 109 -12.63 -19.98 0.83
CA VAL A 109 -12.90 -20.82 -0.34
C VAL A 109 -14.40 -21.09 -0.43
N CYS A 110 -15.00 -20.80 -1.58
CA CYS A 110 -16.42 -21.09 -1.80
C CYS A 110 -16.60 -22.52 -2.35
N PRO A 111 -17.82 -23.09 -2.38
CA PRO A 111 -18.06 -24.44 -2.87
C PRO A 111 -17.65 -24.69 -4.33
N ALA A 112 -17.58 -23.62 -5.15
CA ALA A 112 -17.09 -23.70 -6.52
C ALA A 112 -15.56 -23.63 -6.65
N GLY A 113 -14.83 -23.54 -5.54
CA GLY A 113 -13.36 -23.49 -5.55
C GLY A 113 -12.76 -22.12 -5.85
N HIS A 114 -13.50 -21.01 -5.75
CA HIS A 114 -12.91 -19.66 -5.83
C HIS A 114 -12.30 -19.25 -4.49
N HIS A 115 -11.09 -18.67 -4.53
CA HIS A 115 -10.34 -18.26 -3.36
C HIS A 115 -10.34 -16.74 -3.20
N VAL A 116 -10.45 -16.27 -1.96
CA VAL A 116 -10.25 -14.86 -1.60
C VAL A 116 -9.34 -14.75 -0.38
N GLU A 117 -8.54 -13.69 -0.35
CA GLU A 117 -7.63 -13.44 0.77
C GLU A 117 -8.07 -12.25 1.62
N ARG A 118 -7.91 -12.38 2.94
CA ARG A 118 -8.15 -11.31 3.91
C ARG A 118 -7.02 -11.25 4.93
N PHE A 119 -6.72 -10.04 5.40
CA PHE A 119 -5.71 -9.84 6.45
C PHE A 119 -6.24 -10.14 7.86
N ARG A 120 -7.57 -10.12 8.04
CA ARG A 120 -8.28 -10.45 9.29
C ARG A 120 -9.42 -11.41 8.96
N ARG A 121 -9.80 -12.25 9.94
CA ARG A 121 -10.97 -13.10 9.81
C ARG A 121 -12.21 -12.22 9.67
N PRO A 122 -13.08 -12.45 8.67
CA PRO A 122 -14.37 -11.80 8.64
C PRO A 122 -15.19 -12.16 9.88
N ASN A 123 -15.92 -11.19 10.41
CA ASN A 123 -16.83 -11.35 11.54
C ASN A 123 -18.29 -11.57 11.11
N ARG A 124 -18.56 -11.55 9.79
CA ARG A 124 -19.86 -11.82 9.20
C ARG A 124 -19.70 -12.85 8.07
N PRO A 125 -20.74 -13.67 7.79
CA PRO A 125 -20.77 -14.51 6.61
C PRO A 125 -20.55 -13.66 5.34
N LEU A 126 -19.70 -14.17 4.45
CA LEU A 126 -19.45 -13.58 3.14
C LEU A 126 -19.64 -14.67 2.10
N SER A 127 -20.23 -14.34 0.95
CA SER A 127 -20.40 -15.25 -0.19
C SER A 127 -19.64 -14.76 -1.41
N CYS A 128 -19.37 -15.70 -2.33
CA CYS A 128 -18.59 -15.43 -3.53
C CYS A 128 -19.36 -14.56 -4.53
N ALA A 129 -18.86 -13.36 -4.78
CA ALA A 129 -19.44 -12.45 -5.78
C ALA A 129 -19.26 -12.95 -7.22
N LEU A 130 -18.29 -13.82 -7.50
CA LEU A 130 -18.17 -14.45 -8.83
C LEU A 130 -19.29 -15.47 -9.06
N CYS A 131 -19.72 -16.18 -8.01
CA CYS A 131 -20.82 -17.13 -8.10
C CYS A 131 -22.20 -16.45 -8.03
N HIS A 132 -22.33 -15.42 -7.18
CA HIS A 132 -23.58 -14.67 -7.03
C HIS A 132 -23.29 -13.18 -6.76
N PRO A 133 -23.25 -12.34 -7.81
CA PRO A 133 -22.70 -10.98 -7.72
C PRO A 133 -23.60 -9.95 -7.04
N ARG A 134 -24.92 -10.20 -7.00
CA ARG A 134 -25.90 -9.16 -6.62
C ARG A 134 -26.21 -9.12 -5.13
N SER A 135 -26.01 -10.22 -4.41
CA SER A 135 -26.39 -10.34 -3.01
C SER A 135 -25.64 -11.46 -2.30
N PHE A 136 -25.80 -11.52 -0.99
CA PHE A 136 -25.34 -12.65 -0.22
C PHE A 136 -26.12 -13.92 -0.57
N SER A 137 -25.43 -15.05 -0.72
CA SER A 137 -26.04 -16.37 -0.91
C SER A 137 -25.36 -17.40 0.00
N PRO A 138 -26.11 -18.06 0.91
CA PRO A 138 -25.58 -19.13 1.75
C PRO A 138 -24.94 -20.27 0.94
N HIS A 139 -25.47 -20.58 -0.25
CA HIS A 139 -24.94 -21.62 -1.15
C HIS A 139 -23.54 -21.31 -1.70
N HIS A 140 -23.10 -20.05 -1.63
CA HIS A 140 -21.78 -19.62 -2.09
C HIS A 140 -20.96 -19.01 -0.97
N GLN A 141 -21.31 -19.31 0.29
CA GLN A 141 -20.59 -18.82 1.46
C GLN A 141 -19.15 -19.35 1.47
N PHE A 142 -18.21 -18.47 1.83
CA PHE A 142 -16.82 -18.86 2.01
C PHE A 142 -16.62 -19.64 3.32
N VAL A 143 -15.90 -20.75 3.23
CA VAL A 143 -15.27 -21.41 4.37
C VAL A 143 -13.89 -20.78 4.57
N TRP A 144 -13.60 -20.34 5.80
CA TRP A 144 -12.39 -19.59 6.12
C TRP A 144 -11.41 -20.43 6.93
N TYR A 145 -10.16 -20.44 6.50
CA TYR A 145 -9.05 -21.01 7.25
C TYR A 145 -7.91 -20.00 7.36
N ARG A 146 -7.07 -20.18 8.39
CA ARG A 146 -5.84 -19.41 8.52
C ARG A 146 -4.78 -20.06 7.64
N ARG A 147 -4.03 -19.28 6.88
CA ARG A 147 -3.00 -19.77 5.95
C ARG A 147 -1.94 -20.64 6.64
N LYS A 148 -1.66 -20.42 7.93
CA LYS A 148 -0.71 -21.25 8.71
C LYS A 148 -1.24 -22.64 9.03
N ASP A 149 -2.55 -22.86 8.91
CA ASP A 149 -3.21 -24.11 9.27
C ASP A 149 -3.42 -25.00 8.03
N ALA A 150 -2.99 -24.55 6.84
CA ALA A 150 -3.08 -25.28 5.58
C ALA A 150 -1.80 -26.08 5.27
N THR A 151 -1.19 -26.66 6.31
CA THR A 151 0.01 -27.51 6.21
C THR A 151 -0.40 -28.96 6.40
#